data_AF-A0A1Z5L1K4-F1
#
_entry.id   AF-A0A1Z5L1K4-F1
#
_cell.length_a   1.000
_cell.length_b   1.000
_cell.length_c   1.000
_cell.angle_alpha   90.00
_cell.angle_beta   90.00
_cell.angle_gamma   90.00
#
_symmetry.space_group_name_H-M   'P 1'
#
loop_
_entity.id
_entity.type
_entity.pdbx_description
1 polymer ?
#
loop_
_entity_poly.entity_id
_entity_poly.type
_entity_poly.pdbx_seq_one_letter_code
_entity_poly.pdbx_strand_id
1 'polypeptide(L)'
;MSMDSGYGWTSFPEEHEHGFRLWLDKLLQLWENSHSLPLWENNLVWLFARLAQNNIGYINWDPYIPTMFTRLLRSFNLPTTSGKVHVTRLGSTYDSTAAVNWVAAMLGGNSCCQTYVSSLFKTVESFYHPSNNGRWVTKLQRILSKLPAEVVRRVHRERYRPPSWDTPVPASHRLTDDDITEFVKSMQTVVLLAMFGKGGSTGAAGALQSLALLRPELIVPPVLERLYQSLETVTEPHRLTAALHCVVAVSRSLVKGGSYFPEGQSHVIPLLTSCLPGIDPNDTKKCMVTLQFIKKCALQQQD
;
A
#
# COMPACT_ATOMS: atom_id res chain seq x y z
N MET A 1 27.97 -4.35 -17.96
CA MET A 1 27.25 -5.10 -19.01
C MET A 1 26.04 -5.74 -18.35
N SER A 2 24.97 -4.95 -18.20
CA SER A 2 23.74 -5.34 -17.52
C SER A 2 22.83 -5.99 -18.55
N MET A 3 22.44 -7.24 -18.31
CA MET A 3 21.40 -7.91 -19.10
C MET A 3 20.06 -7.26 -18.78
N ASP A 4 19.63 -6.33 -19.64
CA ASP A 4 18.23 -5.94 -19.73
C ASP A 4 17.42 -7.18 -20.13
N SER A 5 16.59 -7.66 -19.21
CA SER A 5 15.59 -8.70 -19.44
C SER A 5 14.39 -8.10 -20.20
N GLY A 6 14.65 -7.64 -21.43
CA GLY A 6 13.70 -7.06 -22.38
C GLY A 6 12.76 -8.08 -23.04
N TYR A 7 12.19 -9.02 -22.29
CA TYR A 7 11.07 -9.85 -22.75
C TYR A 7 9.82 -9.47 -21.95
N GLY A 8 9.37 -8.24 -22.19
CA GLY A 8 8.05 -7.75 -21.79
C GLY A 8 7.03 -8.21 -22.81
N TRP A 9 5.97 -8.87 -22.35
CA TRP A 9 4.74 -9.13 -23.14
C TRP A 9 3.97 -7.82 -23.38
N THR A 10 4.65 -6.78 -23.85
CA THR A 10 4.10 -5.48 -24.19
C THR A 10 3.85 -5.51 -25.69
N SER A 11 2.77 -6.16 -26.11
CA SER A 11 2.24 -5.93 -27.44
C SER A 11 1.71 -4.50 -27.51
N PHE A 12 2.00 -3.82 -28.62
CA PHE A 12 1.37 -2.53 -28.90
C PHE A 12 -0.16 -2.70 -28.96
N PRO A 13 -0.95 -1.63 -28.77
CA PRO A 13 -2.41 -1.71 -28.86
C PRO A 13 -2.94 -2.37 -30.13
N GLU A 14 -2.21 -2.22 -31.24
CA GLU A 14 -2.51 -2.80 -32.56
C GLU A 14 -2.32 -4.33 -32.60
N GLU A 15 -1.48 -4.88 -31.72
CA GLU A 15 -1.14 -6.30 -31.66
C GLU A 15 -1.90 -7.04 -30.56
N HIS A 16 -2.81 -6.37 -29.83
CA HIS A 16 -3.59 -7.01 -28.77
C HIS A 16 -4.40 -8.23 -29.26
N GLU A 17 -4.85 -8.21 -30.52
CA GLU A 17 -5.51 -9.34 -31.21
C GLU A 17 -4.62 -10.58 -31.32
N HIS A 18 -3.31 -10.39 -31.52
CA HIS A 18 -2.32 -11.46 -31.61
C HIS A 18 -1.70 -11.81 -30.25
N GLY A 19 -2.05 -11.05 -29.20
CA GLY A 19 -1.51 -11.20 -27.86
C GLY A 19 -2.52 -11.80 -26.89
N PHE A 20 -2.93 -11.02 -25.89
CA PHE A 20 -3.76 -11.52 -24.80
C PHE A 20 -5.18 -11.90 -25.21
N ARG A 21 -5.73 -11.31 -26.28
CA ARG A 21 -7.09 -11.62 -26.74
C ARG A 21 -7.26 -13.09 -27.17
N LEU A 22 -6.18 -13.77 -27.54
CA LEU A 22 -6.22 -15.19 -27.94
C LEU A 22 -6.48 -16.16 -26.79
N TRP A 23 -6.09 -15.79 -25.57
CA TRP A 23 -6.06 -16.71 -24.42
C TRP A 23 -6.75 -16.19 -23.17
N LEU A 24 -6.92 -14.87 -23.02
CA LEU A 24 -7.41 -14.25 -21.79
C LEU A 24 -8.78 -14.80 -21.38
N ASP A 25 -9.75 -14.82 -22.29
CA ASP A 25 -11.12 -15.27 -21.99
C ASP A 25 -11.15 -16.73 -21.53
N LYS A 26 -10.38 -17.60 -22.18
CA LYS A 26 -10.29 -19.02 -21.82
C LYS A 26 -9.66 -19.22 -20.44
N LEU A 27 -8.60 -18.47 -20.13
CA LEU A 27 -7.93 -18.54 -18.83
C LEU A 27 -8.78 -17.92 -17.71
N LEU A 28 -9.54 -16.86 -17.99
CA LEU A 28 -10.48 -16.27 -17.05
C LEU A 28 -11.63 -17.22 -16.75
N GLN A 29 -12.22 -17.85 -17.77
CA GLN A 29 -13.24 -18.89 -17.57
C GLN A 29 -12.71 -20.07 -16.75
N LEU A 30 -11.49 -20.54 -17.05
CA LEU A 30 -10.83 -21.58 -16.26
C LEU A 30 -10.65 -21.14 -14.80
N TRP A 31 -10.20 -19.91 -14.59
CA TRP A 31 -10.00 -19.34 -13.26
C TRP A 31 -11.31 -19.20 -12.49
N GLU A 32 -12.38 -18.70 -13.10
CA GLU A 32 -13.70 -18.58 -12.45
C GLU A 32 -14.30 -19.93 -12.08
N ASN A 33 -14.18 -20.92 -12.98
CA ASN A 33 -14.71 -22.26 -12.77
C ASN A 33 -13.90 -23.10 -11.77
N SER A 34 -12.67 -22.68 -11.40
CA SER A 34 -11.88 -23.39 -10.40
C SER A 34 -12.36 -23.05 -8.97
N HIS A 35 -12.93 -24.04 -8.28
CA HIS A 35 -13.44 -23.92 -6.91
C HIS A 35 -12.48 -24.49 -5.85
N SER A 36 -11.60 -25.41 -6.25
CA SER A 36 -10.48 -25.91 -5.44
C SER A 36 -9.29 -24.99 -5.65
N LEU A 37 -8.68 -24.46 -4.59
CA LEU A 37 -7.48 -23.61 -4.61
C LEU A 37 -6.30 -24.39 -5.23
N PRO A 38 -6.11 -24.35 -6.55
CA PRO A 38 -5.13 -25.18 -7.22
C PRO A 38 -3.76 -24.50 -7.15
N LEU A 39 -2.68 -25.28 -7.07
CA LEU A 39 -1.32 -24.70 -7.05
C LEU A 39 -1.02 -23.82 -8.28
N TRP A 40 -1.64 -24.12 -9.42
CA TRP A 40 -1.49 -23.34 -10.65
C TRP A 40 -2.17 -21.97 -10.62
N GLU A 41 -3.14 -21.75 -9.72
CA GLU A 41 -3.86 -20.46 -9.65
C GLU A 41 -2.91 -19.31 -9.35
N ASN A 42 -1.88 -19.54 -8.52
CA ASN A 42 -0.89 -18.51 -8.23
C ASN A 42 -0.20 -18.00 -9.51
N ASN A 43 0.11 -18.91 -10.45
CA ASN A 43 0.73 -18.55 -11.72
C ASN A 43 -0.23 -17.74 -12.60
N LEU A 44 -1.52 -18.07 -12.60
CA LEU A 44 -2.52 -17.26 -13.32
C LEU A 44 -2.70 -15.89 -12.69
N VAL A 45 -2.72 -15.78 -11.36
CA VAL A 45 -2.83 -14.49 -10.67
C VAL A 45 -1.62 -13.60 -10.99
N TRP A 46 -0.42 -14.17 -11.04
CA TRP A 46 0.78 -13.45 -11.52
C TRP A 46 0.66 -13.02 -12.98
N LEU A 47 0.15 -13.90 -13.84
CA LEU A 47 -0.07 -13.60 -15.25
C LEU A 47 -1.07 -12.45 -15.43
N PHE A 48 -2.23 -12.51 -14.77
CA PHE A 48 -3.25 -11.47 -14.81
C PHE A 48 -2.77 -10.16 -14.20
N ALA A 49 -2.04 -10.21 -13.09
CA ALA A 49 -1.45 -9.02 -12.48
C ALA A 49 -0.48 -8.31 -13.43
N ARG A 50 0.40 -9.07 -14.09
CA ARG A 50 1.36 -8.52 -15.07
C ARG A 50 0.64 -7.97 -16.31
N LEU A 51 -0.36 -8.70 -16.80
CA LEU A 51 -1.18 -8.26 -17.93
C LEU A 51 -1.92 -6.95 -17.60
N ALA A 52 -2.58 -6.88 -16.44
CA ALA A 52 -3.29 -5.69 -15.99
C ALA A 52 -2.33 -4.49 -15.86
N GLN A 53 -1.14 -4.69 -15.28
CA GLN A 53 -0.14 -3.63 -15.14
C GLN A 53 0.35 -3.09 -16.48
N ASN A 54 0.54 -3.94 -17.49
CA ASN A 54 1.05 -3.52 -18.79
C ASN A 54 -0.03 -2.88 -19.66
N ASN A 55 -1.28 -3.32 -19.52
CA ASN A 55 -2.40 -2.96 -20.40
C ASN A 55 -3.52 -2.21 -19.64
N ILE A 56 -3.15 -1.27 -18.76
CA ILE A 56 -4.10 -0.41 -18.03
C ILE A 56 -4.98 0.35 -19.04
N GLY A 57 -6.29 0.22 -18.89
CA GLY A 57 -7.29 0.85 -19.76
C GLY A 57 -7.61 0.14 -21.07
N TYR A 58 -7.02 -1.04 -21.31
CA TYR A 58 -7.28 -1.85 -22.51
C TYR A 58 -8.08 -3.13 -22.23
N ILE A 59 -8.21 -3.52 -20.95
CA ILE A 59 -8.95 -4.70 -20.50
C ILE A 59 -9.99 -4.24 -19.48
N ASN A 60 -11.25 -4.63 -19.70
CA ASN A 60 -12.30 -4.42 -18.72
C ASN A 60 -12.25 -5.52 -17.65
N TRP A 61 -11.73 -5.18 -16.48
CA TRP A 61 -11.63 -6.11 -15.35
C TRP A 61 -12.87 -6.14 -14.46
N ASP A 62 -13.80 -5.19 -14.61
CA ASP A 62 -14.94 -5.00 -13.71
C ASP A 62 -15.77 -6.26 -13.44
N PRO A 63 -16.07 -7.13 -14.44
CA PRO A 63 -16.80 -8.38 -14.20
C PRO A 63 -16.08 -9.33 -13.23
N TYR A 64 -14.74 -9.26 -13.16
CA TYR A 64 -13.90 -10.19 -12.42
C TYR A 64 -13.45 -9.66 -11.05
N ILE A 65 -13.58 -8.35 -10.82
CA ILE A 65 -13.25 -7.69 -9.54
C ILE A 65 -13.91 -8.36 -8.33
N PRO A 66 -15.23 -8.67 -8.32
CA PRO A 66 -15.88 -9.29 -7.16
C PRO A 66 -15.25 -10.65 -6.79
N THR A 67 -14.98 -11.47 -7.80
CA THR A 67 -14.35 -12.79 -7.64
C THR A 67 -12.91 -12.63 -7.13
N MET A 68 -12.16 -11.68 -7.69
CA MET A 68 -10.77 -11.39 -7.31
C MET A 68 -10.69 -11.00 -5.82
N PHE A 69 -11.48 -10.01 -5.39
CA PHE A 69 -11.49 -9.55 -4.00
C PHE A 69 -12.00 -10.61 -3.02
N THR A 70 -12.98 -11.42 -3.42
CA THR A 70 -13.46 -12.55 -2.61
C THR A 70 -12.34 -13.57 -2.37
N ARG A 71 -11.57 -13.92 -3.42
CA ARG A 71 -10.44 -14.85 -3.30
C ARG A 71 -9.29 -14.23 -2.48
N LEU A 72 -9.01 -12.95 -2.68
CA LEU A 72 -8.03 -12.21 -1.88
C LEU A 72 -8.38 -12.22 -0.39
N LEU A 73 -9.62 -11.89 -0.03
CA LEU A 73 -10.10 -11.91 1.36
C LEU A 73 -10.02 -13.31 1.97
N ARG A 74 -10.46 -14.34 1.24
CA ARG A 74 -10.33 -15.75 1.68
C ARG A 74 -8.87 -16.14 1.90
N SER A 75 -7.95 -15.61 1.10
CA SER A 75 -6.53 -15.90 1.21
C SER A 75 -5.87 -15.34 2.49
N PHE A 76 -6.54 -14.47 3.24
CA PHE A 76 -6.08 -13.99 4.54
C PHE A 76 -6.28 -15.00 5.65
N ASN A 77 -7.13 -16.02 5.45
CA ASN A 77 -7.47 -17.04 6.44
C ASN A 77 -7.89 -16.43 7.79
N LEU A 78 -8.75 -15.41 7.74
CA LEU A 78 -9.24 -14.72 8.94
C LEU A 78 -10.17 -15.65 9.74
N PRO A 79 -10.10 -15.64 11.08
CA PRO A 79 -11.01 -16.41 11.91
C PRO A 79 -12.43 -15.84 11.76
N THR A 80 -13.38 -16.72 11.45
CA THR A 80 -14.80 -16.35 11.44
C THR A 80 -15.34 -16.34 12.86
N THR A 81 -16.24 -15.40 13.18
CA THR A 81 -16.88 -15.22 14.50
C THR A 81 -17.54 -16.48 15.05
N SER A 82 -17.96 -17.42 14.21
CA SER A 82 -18.42 -18.74 14.62
C SER A 82 -17.19 -19.61 14.87
N GLY A 83 -16.96 -20.03 16.13
CA GLY A 83 -15.81 -20.83 16.62
C GLY A 83 -15.57 -22.20 15.99
N LYS A 84 -15.94 -22.39 14.72
CA LYS A 84 -15.55 -23.51 13.88
C LYS A 84 -14.08 -23.37 13.54
N VAL A 85 -13.28 -24.32 14.01
CA VAL A 85 -11.87 -24.48 13.63
C VAL A 85 -11.81 -24.69 12.13
N HIS A 86 -11.33 -23.68 11.38
CA HIS A 86 -11.02 -23.88 9.98
C HIS A 86 -9.73 -24.70 9.92
N VAL A 87 -9.82 -25.95 9.45
CA VAL A 87 -8.65 -26.74 9.07
C VAL A 87 -7.86 -25.89 8.09
N THR A 88 -6.64 -25.53 8.48
CA THR A 88 -5.74 -24.69 7.68
C THR A 88 -5.59 -25.35 6.30
N ARG A 89 -6.16 -24.73 5.26
CA ARG A 89 -5.87 -25.16 3.89
C ARG A 89 -4.41 -24.80 3.63
N LEU A 90 -3.51 -25.79 3.69
CA LEU A 90 -2.09 -25.64 3.37
C LEU A 90 -1.96 -25.28 1.89
N GLY A 91 -2.01 -23.98 1.59
CA GLY A 91 -1.85 -23.47 0.23
C GLY A 91 -2.33 -22.03 0.16
N SER A 92 -1.46 -21.08 0.49
CA SER A 92 -1.70 -19.67 0.15
C SER A 92 -1.51 -19.51 -1.36
N THR A 93 -2.50 -19.89 -2.17
CA THR A 93 -2.44 -19.79 -3.64
C THR A 93 -2.49 -18.35 -4.16
N TYR A 94 -2.83 -17.40 -3.28
CA TYR A 94 -2.91 -15.98 -3.64
C TYR A 94 -1.72 -15.21 -3.07
N ASP A 95 -0.69 -14.97 -3.88
CA ASP A 95 0.44 -14.13 -3.49
C ASP A 95 0.01 -12.66 -3.29
N SER A 96 0.45 -12.06 -2.19
CA SER A 96 0.12 -10.66 -1.86
C SER A 96 0.67 -9.68 -2.88
N THR A 97 1.84 -9.96 -3.48
CA THR A 97 2.45 -9.04 -4.45
C THR A 97 1.66 -9.03 -5.74
N ALA A 98 1.34 -10.21 -6.29
CA ALA A 98 0.52 -10.32 -7.49
C ALA A 98 -0.86 -9.67 -7.29
N ALA A 99 -1.52 -9.95 -6.16
CA ALA A 99 -2.82 -9.34 -5.84
C ALA A 99 -2.75 -7.81 -5.79
N VAL A 100 -1.75 -7.27 -5.10
CA VAL A 100 -1.56 -5.83 -4.95
C VAL A 100 -1.25 -5.17 -6.30
N ASN A 101 -0.42 -5.80 -7.12
CA ASN A 101 -0.10 -5.36 -8.48
C ASN A 101 -1.36 -5.29 -9.36
N TRP A 102 -2.20 -6.32 -9.27
CA TRP A 102 -3.45 -6.39 -10.01
C TRP A 102 -4.45 -5.33 -9.54
N VAL A 103 -4.67 -5.19 -8.23
CA VAL A 103 -5.53 -4.13 -7.65
C VAL A 103 -5.06 -2.75 -8.10
N ALA A 104 -3.78 -2.45 -7.94
CA ALA A 104 -3.23 -1.14 -8.30
C ALA A 104 -3.40 -0.82 -9.79
N ALA A 105 -3.39 -1.82 -10.68
CA ALA A 105 -3.62 -1.64 -12.10
C ALA A 105 -5.10 -1.42 -12.47
N MET A 106 -6.04 -1.93 -11.65
CA MET A 106 -7.48 -1.82 -11.89
C MET A 106 -8.12 -0.53 -11.34
N LEU A 107 -7.40 0.26 -10.53
CA LEU A 107 -7.91 1.54 -10.03
C LEU A 107 -8.14 2.57 -11.16
N GLY A 108 -9.00 3.56 -10.94
CA GLY A 108 -9.30 4.63 -11.91
C GLY A 108 -10.15 4.19 -13.10
N GLY A 109 -10.34 5.10 -14.06
CA GLY A 109 -11.07 4.79 -15.30
C GLY A 109 -12.54 4.41 -15.12
N ASN A 110 -13.22 4.98 -14.11
CA ASN A 110 -14.59 4.65 -13.70
C ASN A 110 -14.80 3.18 -13.28
N SER A 111 -13.73 2.44 -12.96
CA SER A 111 -13.84 1.06 -12.47
C SER A 111 -14.47 1.01 -11.08
N CYS A 112 -15.24 -0.06 -10.81
CA CYS A 112 -15.73 -0.34 -9.47
C CYS A 112 -14.63 -0.77 -8.46
N CYS A 113 -13.37 -0.89 -8.89
CA CYS A 113 -12.25 -1.36 -8.07
C CYS A 113 -12.09 -0.59 -6.75
N GLN A 114 -12.20 0.74 -6.78
CA GLN A 114 -12.02 1.58 -5.59
C GLN A 114 -13.05 1.26 -4.50
N THR A 115 -14.31 0.99 -4.87
CA THR A 115 -15.36 0.55 -3.93
C THR A 115 -14.98 -0.76 -3.23
N TYR A 116 -14.41 -1.71 -3.97
CA TYR A 116 -13.94 -2.97 -3.41
C TYR A 116 -12.71 -2.82 -2.53
N VAL A 117 -11.78 -1.91 -2.84
CA VAL A 117 -10.65 -1.56 -1.95
C VAL A 117 -11.18 -1.00 -0.63
N SER A 118 -12.09 -0.04 -0.69
CA SER A 118 -12.72 0.54 0.50
C SER A 118 -13.46 -0.50 1.33
N SER A 119 -14.23 -1.37 0.68
CA SER A 119 -14.92 -2.48 1.35
C SER A 119 -13.94 -3.44 2.01
N LEU A 120 -12.88 -3.84 1.32
CA LEU A 120 -11.86 -4.76 1.83
C LEU A 120 -11.24 -4.21 3.12
N PHE A 121 -10.72 -2.97 3.10
CA PHE A 121 -10.07 -2.38 4.27
C PHE A 121 -11.01 -2.18 5.44
N LYS A 122 -12.28 -1.83 5.17
CA LYS A 122 -13.33 -1.79 6.20
C LYS A 122 -13.60 -3.17 6.80
N THR A 123 -13.66 -4.22 5.98
CA THR A 123 -13.86 -5.60 6.46
C THR A 123 -12.70 -6.09 7.32
N VAL A 124 -11.46 -5.71 7.00
CA VAL A 124 -10.28 -6.17 7.73
C VAL A 124 -9.82 -5.23 8.85
N GLU A 125 -10.49 -4.10 9.06
CA GLU A 125 -10.09 -3.03 9.97
C GLU A 125 -9.79 -3.53 11.40
N SER A 126 -10.70 -4.35 11.96
CA SER A 126 -10.55 -4.90 13.31
C SER A 126 -9.35 -5.84 13.47
N PHE A 127 -8.83 -6.39 12.37
CA PHE A 127 -7.63 -7.25 12.36
C PHE A 127 -6.32 -6.45 12.36
N TYR A 128 -6.37 -5.13 12.17
CA TYR A 128 -5.21 -4.24 12.32
C TYR A 128 -5.09 -3.62 13.72
N HIS A 129 -6.09 -3.80 14.58
CA HIS A 129 -6.02 -3.33 15.96
C HIS A 129 -4.85 -4.02 16.71
N PRO A 130 -4.04 -3.32 17.51
CA PRO A 130 -2.89 -3.89 18.23
C PRO A 130 -3.17 -5.10 19.11
N SER A 131 -4.40 -5.20 19.66
CA SER A 131 -4.84 -6.34 20.47
C SER A 131 -5.14 -7.59 19.64
N ASN A 132 -5.37 -7.44 18.33
CA ASN A 132 -5.71 -8.53 17.43
C ASN A 132 -4.44 -9.01 16.71
N ASN A 133 -3.93 -10.18 17.11
CA ASN A 133 -2.70 -10.73 16.57
C ASN A 133 -2.90 -12.20 16.18
N GLY A 134 -2.30 -12.61 15.08
CA GLY A 134 -2.46 -13.95 14.55
C GLY A 134 -1.71 -14.16 13.24
N ARG A 135 -1.90 -15.35 12.64
CA ARG A 135 -1.18 -15.75 11.41
C ARG A 135 -1.48 -14.85 10.21
N TRP A 136 -2.63 -14.17 10.20
CA TRP A 136 -3.03 -13.24 9.14
C TRP A 136 -2.23 -11.94 9.13
N VAL A 137 -1.67 -11.51 10.27
CA VAL A 137 -1.02 -10.21 10.42
C VAL A 137 0.10 -10.00 9.41
N THR A 138 0.95 -11.01 9.18
CA THR A 138 2.05 -10.92 8.21
C THR A 138 1.54 -10.61 6.79
N LYS A 139 0.44 -11.25 6.38
CA LYS A 139 -0.13 -11.06 5.04
C LYS A 139 -0.85 -9.72 4.92
N LEU A 140 -1.59 -9.32 5.95
CA LEU A 140 -2.25 -8.01 6.04
C LEU A 140 -1.22 -6.88 5.98
N GLN A 141 -0.18 -6.92 6.82
CA GLN A 141 0.89 -5.92 6.83
C GLN A 141 1.62 -5.81 5.48
N ARG A 142 1.78 -6.93 4.77
CA ARG A 142 2.37 -6.93 3.43
C ARG A 142 1.49 -6.19 2.41
N ILE A 143 0.17 -6.35 2.47
CA ILE A 143 -0.76 -5.62 1.59
C ILE A 143 -0.82 -4.16 1.97
N LEU A 144 -0.91 -3.87 3.27
CA LEU A 144 -0.93 -2.50 3.82
C LEU A 144 0.26 -1.68 3.32
N SER A 145 1.46 -2.26 3.32
CA SER A 145 2.69 -1.59 2.89
C SER A 145 2.88 -1.56 1.38
N LYS A 146 2.59 -2.66 0.66
CA LYS A 146 2.85 -2.75 -0.78
C LYS A 146 1.83 -2.00 -1.63
N LEU A 147 0.55 -1.96 -1.24
CA LEU A 147 -0.49 -1.38 -2.09
C LEU A 147 -0.32 0.13 -2.31
N PRO A 148 -0.12 0.95 -1.28
CA PRO A 148 0.22 2.36 -1.48
C PRO A 148 1.47 2.56 -2.33
N ALA A 149 2.49 1.70 -2.15
CA ALA A 149 3.75 1.79 -2.91
C ALA A 149 3.57 1.45 -4.40
N GLU A 150 2.69 0.50 -4.75
CA GLU A 150 2.31 0.26 -6.15
C GLU A 150 1.53 1.44 -6.74
N VAL A 151 0.59 2.02 -5.97
CA VAL A 151 -0.18 3.19 -6.43
C VAL A 151 0.74 4.39 -6.67
N VAL A 152 1.70 4.65 -5.79
CA VAL A 152 2.74 5.68 -6.02
C VAL A 152 3.52 5.41 -7.30
N ARG A 153 3.92 4.16 -7.57
CA ARG A 153 4.62 3.80 -8.80
C ARG A 153 3.75 3.99 -10.04
N ARG A 154 2.45 3.67 -9.96
CA ARG A 154 1.50 3.92 -11.04
C ARG A 154 1.34 5.42 -11.31
N VAL A 155 1.09 6.22 -10.27
CA VAL A 155 1.01 7.69 -10.40
C VAL A 155 2.30 8.26 -10.98
N HIS A 156 3.46 7.73 -10.58
CA HIS A 156 4.74 8.15 -11.15
C HIS A 156 4.87 7.83 -12.65
N ARG A 157 4.49 6.60 -13.04
CA ARG A 157 4.43 6.19 -14.45
C ARG A 157 3.50 7.09 -15.28
N GLU A 158 2.36 7.49 -14.73
CA GLU A 158 1.34 8.26 -15.44
C GLU A 158 1.65 9.77 -15.54
N ARG A 159 2.33 10.35 -14.53
CA ARG A 159 2.52 11.81 -14.42
C ARG A 159 3.94 12.30 -14.72
N TYR A 160 4.97 11.52 -14.37
CA TYR A 160 6.36 12.00 -14.34
C TYR A 160 7.32 11.22 -15.24
N ARG A 161 6.95 10.01 -15.67
CA ARG A 161 7.84 9.18 -16.49
C ARG A 161 7.95 9.78 -17.90
N PRO A 162 9.17 9.95 -18.45
CA PRO A 162 9.34 10.40 -19.82
C PRO A 162 8.79 9.36 -20.81
N PRO A 163 8.41 9.78 -22.04
CA PRO A 163 8.00 8.86 -23.08
C PRO A 163 9.03 7.75 -23.29
N SER A 164 8.58 6.50 -23.32
CA SER A 164 9.38 5.31 -23.59
C SER A 164 8.68 4.41 -24.61
N TRP A 165 9.31 3.28 -24.95
CA TRP A 165 8.72 2.24 -25.80
C TRP A 165 7.55 1.50 -25.12
N ASP A 166 7.31 1.73 -23.83
CA ASP A 166 6.18 1.12 -23.11
C ASP A 166 4.85 1.72 -23.57
N THR A 167 3.82 0.88 -23.66
CA THR A 167 2.46 1.33 -23.96
C THR A 167 2.00 2.37 -22.93
N PRO A 168 1.65 3.60 -23.37
CA PRO A 168 1.22 4.66 -22.47
C PRO A 168 -0.17 4.34 -21.91
N VAL A 169 -0.43 4.79 -20.67
CA VAL A 169 -1.76 4.68 -20.07
C VAL A 169 -2.70 5.70 -20.74
N PRO A 170 -3.84 5.27 -21.31
CA PRO A 170 -4.84 6.16 -21.90
C PRO A 170 -5.29 7.22 -20.90
N ALA A 171 -5.48 8.47 -21.36
CA ALA A 171 -5.88 9.57 -20.50
C ALA A 171 -7.17 9.30 -19.70
N SER A 172 -8.11 8.57 -20.28
CA SER A 172 -9.37 8.16 -19.63
C SER A 172 -9.20 7.22 -18.44
N HIS A 173 -8.06 6.53 -18.32
CA HIS A 173 -7.77 5.56 -17.26
C HIS A 173 -6.62 5.98 -16.33
N ARG A 174 -6.12 7.20 -16.48
CA ARG A 174 -5.15 7.76 -15.54
C ARG A 174 -5.84 8.07 -14.21
N LEU A 175 -5.11 7.94 -13.12
CA LEU A 175 -5.60 8.26 -11.79
C LEU A 175 -5.77 9.78 -11.64
N THR A 176 -7.02 10.20 -11.48
CA THR A 176 -7.37 11.58 -11.16
C THR A 176 -6.96 11.92 -9.74
N ASP A 177 -6.99 13.21 -9.41
CA ASP A 177 -6.72 13.64 -8.05
C ASP A 177 -7.80 13.19 -7.06
N ASP A 178 -9.04 13.02 -7.52
CA ASP A 178 -10.13 12.51 -6.69
C ASP A 178 -9.97 11.01 -6.43
N ASP A 179 -9.59 10.21 -7.45
CA ASP A 179 -9.29 8.78 -7.29
C ASP A 179 -8.21 8.55 -6.23
N ILE A 180 -7.12 9.33 -6.29
CA ILE A 180 -6.02 9.26 -5.32
C ILE A 180 -6.51 9.62 -3.92
N THR A 181 -7.35 10.66 -3.80
CA THR A 181 -7.89 11.10 -2.52
C THR A 181 -8.79 10.04 -1.89
N GLU A 182 -9.66 9.42 -2.67
CA GLU A 182 -10.53 8.34 -2.21
C GLU A 182 -9.73 7.11 -1.78
N PHE A 183 -8.70 6.74 -2.55
CA PHE A 183 -7.77 5.67 -2.20
C PHE A 183 -7.06 5.95 -0.86
N VAL A 184 -6.55 7.16 -0.65
CA VAL A 184 -5.87 7.50 0.61
C VAL A 184 -6.83 7.43 1.79
N LYS A 185 -8.05 7.97 1.64
CA LYS A 185 -9.09 7.93 2.69
C LYS A 185 -9.47 6.50 3.07
N SER A 186 -9.56 5.58 2.10
CA SER A 186 -9.97 4.20 2.37
C SER A 186 -8.96 3.41 3.20
N MET A 187 -7.68 3.78 3.15
CA MET A 187 -6.60 3.12 3.90
C MET A 187 -6.21 3.84 5.19
N GLN A 188 -6.55 5.12 5.35
CA GLN A 188 -6.08 5.98 6.44
C GLN A 188 -6.29 5.35 7.82
N THR A 189 -7.53 4.98 8.16
CA THR A 189 -7.88 4.39 9.46
C THR A 189 -7.04 3.15 9.77
N VAL A 190 -6.94 2.25 8.78
CA VAL A 190 -6.26 0.96 8.95
C VAL A 190 -4.76 1.14 9.13
N VAL A 191 -4.14 2.04 8.38
CA VAL A 191 -2.70 2.34 8.52
C VAL A 191 -2.40 2.96 9.88
N LEU A 192 -3.25 3.85 10.37
CA LEU A 192 -3.09 4.49 11.69
C LEU A 192 -3.26 3.49 12.84
N LEU A 193 -4.14 2.50 12.71
CA LEU A 193 -4.24 1.38 13.67
C LEU A 193 -2.97 0.52 13.67
N ALA A 194 -2.46 0.24 12.47
CA ALA A 194 -1.28 -0.60 12.28
C ALA A 194 0.01 -0.01 12.86
N MET A 195 0.08 1.31 13.09
CA MET A 195 1.25 2.00 13.68
C MET A 195 1.69 1.35 15.00
N PHE A 196 0.73 0.90 15.81
CA PHE A 196 0.97 0.32 17.13
C PHE A 196 0.82 -1.21 17.15
N GLY A 197 0.80 -1.85 15.98
CA GLY A 197 0.66 -3.30 15.87
C GLY A 197 1.84 -4.06 16.49
N LYS A 198 1.56 -5.22 17.10
CA LYS A 198 2.59 -6.07 17.74
C LYS A 198 3.65 -6.62 16.76
N GLY A 199 3.35 -6.61 15.46
CA GLY A 199 4.30 -6.98 14.39
C GLY A 199 5.37 -5.92 14.10
N GLY A 200 5.36 -4.79 14.81
CA GLY A 200 6.26 -3.66 14.60
C GLY A 200 5.68 -2.60 13.66
N SER A 201 6.19 -1.37 13.77
CA SER A 201 5.68 -0.21 13.04
C SER A 201 6.20 -0.09 11.60
N THR A 202 7.13 -0.95 11.16
CA THR A 202 7.79 -0.84 9.84
C THR A 202 6.82 -0.92 8.66
N GLY A 203 5.84 -1.83 8.71
CA GLY A 203 4.83 -1.95 7.65
C GLY A 203 3.95 -0.70 7.54
N ALA A 204 3.49 -0.19 8.68
CA ALA A 204 2.72 1.05 8.77
C ALA A 204 3.54 2.27 8.33
N ALA A 205 4.80 2.38 8.75
CA ALA A 205 5.69 3.46 8.35
C ALA A 205 5.90 3.52 6.82
N GLY A 206 6.11 2.37 6.17
CA GLY A 206 6.21 2.31 4.70
C GLY A 206 4.91 2.68 3.98
N ALA A 207 3.77 2.26 4.53
CA ALA A 207 2.45 2.65 4.01
C ALA A 207 2.22 4.16 4.15
N LEU A 208 2.46 4.73 5.34
CA LEU A 208 2.35 6.16 5.62
C LEU A 208 3.26 6.99 4.72
N GLN A 209 4.51 6.57 4.51
CA GLN A 209 5.42 7.24 3.58
C GLN A 209 4.81 7.32 2.18
N SER A 210 4.30 6.21 1.66
CA SER A 210 3.72 6.15 0.32
C SER A 210 2.44 6.98 0.22
N LEU A 211 1.54 6.90 1.21
CA LEU A 211 0.31 7.68 1.24
C LEU A 211 0.58 9.19 1.41
N ALA A 212 1.60 9.58 2.19
CA ALA A 212 1.99 10.97 2.35
C ALA A 212 2.67 11.57 1.12
N LEU A 213 3.19 10.74 0.19
CA LEU A 213 3.62 11.21 -1.13
C LEU A 213 2.43 11.52 -2.04
N LEU A 214 1.27 10.90 -1.79
CA LEU A 214 0.05 11.10 -2.56
C LEU A 214 -0.78 12.28 -2.03
N ARG A 215 -1.10 12.26 -0.72
CA ARG A 215 -1.93 13.26 -0.03
C ARG A 215 -1.38 13.54 1.38
N PRO A 216 -0.33 14.40 1.50
CA PRO A 216 0.28 14.70 2.79
C PRO A 216 -0.69 15.32 3.81
N GLU A 217 -1.63 16.14 3.36
CA GLU A 217 -2.64 16.83 4.16
C GLU A 217 -3.61 15.89 4.89
N LEU A 218 -3.82 14.68 4.37
CA LEU A 218 -4.64 13.67 5.03
C LEU A 218 -3.82 12.78 5.96
N ILE A 219 -2.52 12.62 5.72
CA ILE A 219 -1.71 11.62 6.40
C ILE A 219 -0.83 12.21 7.49
N VAL A 220 -0.21 13.34 7.24
CA VAL A 220 0.77 13.94 8.14
C VAL A 220 0.11 14.41 9.44
N PRO A 221 -1.00 15.19 9.45
CA PRO A 221 -1.57 15.68 10.70
C PRO A 221 -1.98 14.58 11.69
N PRO A 222 -2.71 13.51 11.29
CA PRO A 222 -3.08 12.44 12.22
C PRO A 222 -1.89 11.63 12.78
N VAL A 223 -0.77 11.60 12.04
CA VAL A 223 0.48 10.97 12.50
C VAL A 223 1.18 11.87 13.52
N LEU A 224 1.19 13.19 13.31
CA LEU A 224 1.74 14.14 14.26
C LEU A 224 0.95 14.18 15.57
N GLU A 225 -0.38 14.18 15.51
CA GLU A 225 -1.25 14.13 16.69
C GLU A 225 -0.91 12.92 17.58
N ARG A 226 -0.72 11.74 16.98
CA ARG A 226 -0.32 10.51 17.70
C ARG A 226 1.07 10.61 18.31
N LEU A 227 2.01 11.30 17.64
CA LEU A 227 3.33 11.55 18.21
C LEU A 227 3.24 12.48 19.42
N TYR A 228 2.51 13.59 19.32
CA TYR A 228 2.32 14.52 20.45
C TYR A 228 1.69 13.81 21.66
N GLN A 229 0.63 13.02 21.44
CA GLN A 229 0.03 12.17 22.49
C GLN A 229 1.04 11.17 23.10
N SER A 230 1.94 10.61 22.28
CA SER A 230 2.96 9.67 22.76
C SER A 230 4.13 10.36 23.47
N LEU A 231 4.37 11.64 23.22
CA LEU A 231 5.38 12.45 23.90
C LEU A 231 4.91 12.88 25.31
N GLU A 232 3.61 13.11 25.47
CA GLU A 232 3.00 13.44 26.77
C GLU A 232 2.90 12.23 27.71
N THR A 233 2.80 11.02 27.16
CA THR A 233 2.64 9.79 27.95
C THR A 233 3.99 9.20 28.36
N VAL A 234 4.27 9.20 29.68
CA VAL A 234 5.51 8.63 30.24
C VAL A 234 5.43 7.10 30.41
N THR A 235 4.23 6.53 30.33
CA THR A 235 3.96 5.12 30.69
C THR A 235 4.04 4.13 29.52
N GLU A 236 4.10 4.58 28.27
CA GLU A 236 4.03 3.71 27.07
C GLU A 236 5.19 3.95 26.07
N PRO A 237 6.45 3.64 26.43
CA PRO A 237 7.64 3.95 25.61
C PRO A 237 7.63 3.29 24.21
N HIS A 238 6.96 2.14 24.08
CA HIS A 238 6.80 1.44 22.81
C HIS A 238 5.92 2.22 21.82
N ARG A 239 4.96 3.02 22.29
CA ARG A 239 4.13 3.86 21.41
C ARG A 239 4.89 5.06 20.91
N LEU A 240 5.68 5.69 21.77
CA LEU A 240 6.55 6.81 21.38
C LEU A 240 7.54 6.39 20.29
N THR A 241 8.24 5.27 20.48
CA THR A 241 9.19 4.76 19.47
C THR A 241 8.50 4.41 18.15
N ALA A 242 7.30 3.81 18.19
CA ALA A 242 6.52 3.49 17.00
C ALA A 242 6.00 4.74 16.26
N ALA A 243 5.45 5.71 16.98
CA ALA A 243 4.96 6.97 16.44
C ALA A 243 6.11 7.77 15.81
N LEU A 244 7.25 7.87 16.51
CA LEU A 244 8.43 8.58 16.01
C LEU A 244 8.97 7.92 14.73
N HIS A 245 9.02 6.59 14.67
CA HIS A 245 9.42 5.88 13.45
C HIS A 245 8.48 6.20 12.26
N CYS A 246 7.17 6.30 12.51
CA CYS A 246 6.21 6.70 11.49
C CYS A 246 6.40 8.16 11.05
N VAL A 247 6.74 9.07 11.97
CA VAL A 247 7.05 10.47 11.66
C VAL A 247 8.33 10.58 10.81
N VAL A 248 9.35 9.79 11.11
CA VAL A 248 10.56 9.67 10.27
C VAL A 248 10.20 9.27 8.83
N ALA A 249 9.20 8.41 8.65
CA ALA A 249 8.78 7.95 7.34
C ALA A 249 8.11 9.06 6.51
N VAL A 250 7.30 9.92 7.17
CA VAL A 250 6.59 11.05 6.52
C VAL A 250 7.36 12.38 6.54
N SER A 251 8.54 12.42 7.17
CA SER A 251 9.39 13.63 7.30
C SER A 251 9.59 14.39 5.99
N ARG A 252 9.79 13.69 4.86
CA ARG A 252 9.98 14.35 3.55
C ARG A 252 8.78 15.19 3.15
N SER A 253 7.58 14.64 3.33
CA SER A 253 6.33 15.34 3.03
C SER A 253 6.05 16.47 4.03
N LEU A 254 6.58 16.36 5.26
CA LEU A 254 6.50 17.40 6.28
C LEU A 254 7.43 18.59 5.97
N VAL A 255 8.70 18.33 5.63
CA VAL A 255 9.74 19.36 5.46
C VAL A 255 9.66 20.04 4.10
N LYS A 256 9.42 19.29 3.03
CA LYS A 256 9.38 19.87 1.66
C LYS A 256 8.31 20.95 1.53
N GLY A 257 7.22 20.84 2.30
CA GLY A 257 6.03 21.65 2.10
C GLY A 257 5.42 21.43 0.71
N GLY A 258 4.36 22.15 0.38
CA GLY A 258 3.75 22.11 -0.94
C GLY A 258 2.34 22.71 -0.96
N SER A 259 1.72 22.71 -2.13
CA SER A 259 0.35 23.21 -2.32
C SER A 259 -0.67 22.46 -1.47
N TYR A 260 -0.45 21.17 -1.23
CA TYR A 260 -1.37 20.33 -0.47
C TYR A 260 -1.23 20.52 1.05
N PHE A 261 0.00 20.71 1.58
CA PHE A 261 0.23 20.86 3.03
C PHE A 261 1.27 21.93 3.35
N PRO A 262 0.90 23.23 3.27
CA PRO A 262 1.83 24.34 3.50
C PRO A 262 2.27 24.48 4.96
N GLU A 263 1.42 24.10 5.90
CA GLU A 263 1.66 24.23 7.34
C GLU A 263 2.73 23.27 7.87
N GLY A 264 3.12 22.24 7.09
CA GLY A 264 4.03 21.19 7.54
C GLY A 264 5.37 21.68 8.09
N GLN A 265 5.94 22.71 7.47
CA GLN A 265 7.23 23.27 7.90
C GLN A 265 7.17 23.90 9.30
N SER A 266 6.01 24.44 9.69
CA SER A 266 5.81 25.06 11.00
C SER A 266 5.94 24.07 12.16
N HIS A 267 5.65 22.79 11.91
CA HIS A 267 5.76 21.72 12.90
C HIS A 267 7.19 21.20 13.08
N VAL A 268 8.11 21.46 12.15
CA VAL A 268 9.46 20.85 12.15
C VAL A 268 10.26 21.26 13.38
N ILE A 269 10.34 22.57 13.67
CA ILE A 269 11.10 23.08 14.82
C ILE A 269 10.52 22.63 16.17
N PRO A 270 9.20 22.76 16.42
CA PRO A 270 8.58 22.21 17.62
C PRO A 270 8.84 20.71 17.80
N LEU A 271 8.71 19.91 16.74
CA LEU A 271 8.95 18.47 16.81
C LEU A 271 10.40 18.13 17.13
N LEU A 272 11.36 18.79 16.48
CA LEU A 272 12.78 18.57 16.76
C LEU A 272 13.09 18.86 18.22
N THR A 273 12.55 19.97 18.74
CA THR A 273 12.74 20.40 20.14
C THR A 273 12.13 19.38 21.11
N SER A 274 10.89 18.94 20.85
CA SER A 274 10.21 17.96 21.70
C SER A 274 10.84 16.56 21.65
N CYS A 275 11.58 16.23 20.58
CA CYS A 275 12.25 14.93 20.45
C CYS A 275 13.65 14.90 21.07
N LEU A 276 14.26 16.05 21.42
CA LEU A 276 15.61 16.11 22.04
C LEU A 276 15.76 15.23 23.30
N PRO A 277 14.78 15.15 24.22
CA PRO A 277 14.85 14.24 25.37
C PRO A 277 14.85 12.75 24.98
N GLY A 278 14.62 12.43 23.71
CA GLY A 278 14.77 11.07 23.18
C GLY A 278 16.21 10.65 22.91
N ILE A 279 17.18 11.56 22.93
CA ILE A 279 18.62 11.23 22.92
C ILE A 279 18.99 10.76 24.32
N ASP A 280 18.64 9.51 24.62
CA ASP A 280 18.80 8.90 25.93
C ASP A 280 19.81 7.74 25.84
N PRO A 281 20.94 7.80 26.57
CA PRO A 281 21.92 6.71 26.61
C PRO A 281 21.34 5.41 27.19
N ASN A 282 20.24 5.48 27.96
CA ASN A 282 19.61 4.33 28.59
C ASN A 282 18.63 3.61 27.66
N ASP A 283 18.10 4.28 26.63
CA ASP A 283 17.20 3.69 25.63
C ASP A 283 17.78 3.84 24.23
N THR A 284 18.60 2.85 23.86
CA THR A 284 19.27 2.80 22.55
C THR A 284 18.28 2.82 21.37
N LYS A 285 17.08 2.25 21.52
CA LYS A 285 16.08 2.21 20.46
C LYS A 285 15.46 3.60 20.25
N LYS A 286 15.05 4.24 21.34
CA LYS A 286 14.52 5.62 21.31
C LYS A 286 15.57 6.59 20.76
N CYS A 287 16.80 6.50 21.25
CA CYS A 287 17.92 7.32 20.78
C CYS A 287 18.17 7.15 19.28
N MET A 288 18.21 5.91 18.78
CA MET A 288 18.40 5.63 17.35
C MET A 288 17.32 6.27 16.48
N VAL A 289 16.04 6.13 16.84
CA VAL A 289 14.93 6.68 16.04
C VAL A 289 14.92 8.21 16.10
N THR A 290 15.22 8.82 17.24
CA THR A 290 15.38 10.28 17.38
C THR A 290 16.50 10.82 16.50
N LEU A 291 17.66 10.17 16.49
CA LEU A 291 18.78 10.58 15.63
C LEU A 291 18.44 10.42 14.14
N GLN A 292 17.72 9.36 13.76
CA GLN A 292 17.22 9.19 12.40
C GLN A 292 16.26 10.31 11.99
N PHE A 293 15.39 10.75 12.90
CA PHE A 293 14.49 11.87 12.67
C PHE A 293 15.25 13.17 12.44
N ILE A 294 16.16 13.53 13.34
CA ILE A 294 16.99 14.75 13.23
C ILE A 294 17.77 14.74 11.91
N LYS A 295 18.43 13.62 11.60
CA LYS A 295 19.18 13.46 10.34
C LYS A 295 18.30 13.69 9.12
N LYS A 296 17.09 13.10 9.07
CA LYS A 296 16.20 13.25 7.92
C LYS A 296 15.70 14.67 7.75
N CYS A 297 15.32 15.35 8.83
CA CYS A 297 14.89 16.74 8.77
C CYS A 297 16.03 17.66 8.31
N ALA A 298 17.25 17.46 8.81
CA ALA A 298 18.41 18.29 8.46
C ALA A 298 18.82 18.13 6.99
N LEU A 299 18.85 16.89 6.46
CA LEU A 299 19.21 16.64 5.06
C LEU A 299 18.19 17.20 4.07
N GLN A 300 16.92 17.26 4.45
CA GLN A 300 15.83 17.72 3.57
C GLN A 300 15.70 19.25 3.50
N GLN A 301 16.44 19.99 4.32
CA GLN A 301 16.52 21.46 4.21
C GLN A 301 17.60 21.91 3.22
N GLN A 302 18.46 21.00 2.74
CA GLN A 302 19.57 21.31 1.83
C GLN A 302 19.23 21.12 0.34
N ASP A 303 18.10 20.48 0.02
CA ASP A 303 17.58 20.22 -1.34
C ASP A 303 16.37 21.11 -1.65
#